data_AF-A0A151KZA6-F1
#
_entry.id   AF-A0A151KZA6-F1
#
_cell.length_a   1.000
_cell.length_b   1.000
_cell.length_c   1.000
_cell.angle_alpha   90.00
_cell.angle_beta   90.00
_cell.angle_gamma   90.00
#
_symmetry.space_group_name_H-M   'P 1'
#
loop_
_entity.id
_entity.type
_entity.pdbx_description
1 polymer ?
#
loop_
_entity_poly.entity_id
_entity_poly.type
_entity_poly.pdbx_seq_one_letter_code
_entity_poly.pdbx_strand_id
1 'polypeptide(L)' 'MENKLKNEKRKKPESQPRESVFIRRKEIIQILGRSSGFVDCFIKKNEDFPKKVSYGCYSRKEVMAWLKDKGLSND' A
#
# COMPACT_ATOMS: atom_id res chain seq x y z
N MET A 1 -42.52 -27.43 17.84
CA MET A 1 -42.19 -26.19 18.57
C MET A 1 -41.05 -25.50 17.86
N GLU A 2 -41.45 -24.44 17.16
CA GLU A 2 -40.68 -23.38 16.49
C GLU A 2 -39.72 -22.68 17.47
N ASN A 3 -38.69 -21.89 17.12
CA ASN A 3 -38.16 -21.35 15.87
C ASN A 3 -36.69 -20.99 16.12
N LYS A 4 -35.78 -21.33 15.21
CA LYS A 4 -34.37 -20.91 15.28
C LYS A 4 -34.18 -19.50 14.73
N LEU A 5 -33.72 -18.62 15.62
CA LEU A 5 -33.09 -17.32 15.41
C LEU A 5 -32.27 -17.26 14.10
N LYS A 6 -32.66 -16.40 13.15
CA LYS A 6 -31.79 -16.04 12.01
C LYS A 6 -31.28 -14.62 12.17
N ASN A 7 -29.99 -14.59 12.51
CA ASN A 7 -29.14 -13.47 12.77
C ASN A 7 -29.04 -12.54 11.55
N GLU A 8 -29.42 -11.28 11.77
CA GLU A 8 -29.24 -10.13 10.89
C GLU A 8 -27.73 -9.95 10.56
N LYS A 9 -27.29 -10.39 9.38
CA LYS A 9 -25.96 -10.06 8.86
C LYS A 9 -25.94 -8.60 8.42
N ARG A 10 -25.70 -7.69 9.36
CA ARG A 10 -25.31 -6.31 9.07
C ARG A 10 -24.00 -6.35 8.27
N LYS A 11 -24.08 -6.13 6.96
CA LYS A 11 -22.91 -5.79 6.13
C LYS A 11 -22.30 -4.54 6.76
N LYS A 12 -21.12 -4.67 7.36
CA LYS A 12 -20.30 -3.51 7.72
C LYS A 12 -20.13 -2.68 6.43
N PRO A 13 -20.33 -1.35 6.46
CA PRO A 13 -19.92 -0.53 5.33
C PRO A 13 -18.43 -0.81 5.12
N GLU A 14 -18.10 -1.22 3.90
CA GLU A 14 -16.73 -1.39 3.43
C GLU A 14 -16.05 -0.04 3.64
N SER A 15 -15.35 0.09 4.77
CA SER A 15 -14.57 1.26 5.06
C SER A 15 -13.47 1.21 4.04
N GLN A 16 -13.59 2.00 2.97
CA GLN A 16 -12.48 2.29 2.07
C GLN A 16 -11.26 2.50 2.96
N PRO A 17 -10.20 1.69 2.83
CA PRO A 17 -9.07 1.81 3.72
C PRO A 17 -8.56 3.23 3.51
N ARG A 18 -8.75 4.09 4.52
CA ARG A 18 -8.16 5.44 4.50
C ARG A 18 -6.68 5.20 4.23
N GLU A 19 -6.23 5.61 3.05
CA GLU A 19 -4.88 5.30 2.61
C GLU A 19 -3.92 5.77 3.69
N SER A 20 -3.22 4.82 4.30
CA SER A 20 -2.33 5.13 5.41
C SER A 20 -1.27 6.12 4.95
N VAL A 21 -1.03 7.17 5.73
CA VAL A 21 -0.01 8.19 5.42
C VAL A 21 1.36 7.56 5.15
N PHE A 22 1.62 6.39 5.75
CA PHE A 22 2.81 5.59 5.54
C PHE A 22 2.52 4.31 4.76
N ILE A 23 3.45 3.95 3.88
CA ILE A 23 3.47 2.67 3.18
C ILE A 23 4.71 1.87 3.56
N ARG A 24 4.60 0.54 3.46
CA ARG A 24 5.74 -0.37 3.63
C ARG A 24 6.20 -0.87 2.27
N ARG A 25 7.35 -1.53 2.25
CA ARG A 25 7.86 -2.21 1.04
C ARG A 25 6.81 -3.13 0.39
N LYS A 26 6.02 -3.86 1.18
CA LYS A 26 4.93 -4.73 0.68
C LYS A 26 3.85 -3.97 -0.12
N GLU A 27 3.59 -2.71 0.23
CA GLU A 27 2.64 -1.87 -0.51
C GLU A 27 3.29 -1.44 -1.82
N ILE A 28 4.55 -1.01 -1.78
CA ILE A 28 5.31 -0.61 -2.98
C ILE A 28 5.41 -1.75 -3.99
N ILE A 29 5.58 -2.98 -3.51
CA ILE A 29 5.52 -4.22 -4.30
C ILE A 29 4.17 -4.37 -5.00
N GLN A 30 3.06 -4.13 -4.30
CA GLN A 30 1.71 -4.19 -4.87
C GLN A 30 1.48 -3.08 -5.89
N ILE A 31 1.90 -1.85 -5.58
CA ILE A 31 1.77 -0.67 -6.46
C ILE A 31 2.52 -0.89 -7.77
N LEU A 32 3.75 -1.38 -7.70
CA LEU A 32 4.56 -1.65 -8.89
C LEU A 32 4.16 -2.95 -9.60
N GLY A 33 3.41 -3.84 -8.96
CA GLY A 33 3.12 -5.18 -9.47
C GLY A 33 4.38 -6.01 -9.72
N ARG A 34 5.46 -5.79 -8.95
CA ARG A 34 6.78 -6.44 -9.14
C ARG A 34 7.17 -7.28 -7.94
N SER A 35 8.13 -8.18 -8.13
CA SER A 35 8.64 -9.03 -7.05
C SER A 35 9.40 -8.23 -5.99
N SER A 36 9.44 -8.77 -4.76
CA SER A 36 10.16 -8.14 -3.64
C SER A 36 11.64 -7.89 -3.94
N GLY A 37 12.31 -8.84 -4.61
CA GLY A 37 13.71 -8.71 -5.01
C GLY A 37 13.92 -7.60 -6.04
N PHE A 38 12.99 -7.45 -7.00
CA PHE A 38 13.02 -6.33 -7.94
C PHE A 38 12.88 -5.00 -7.20
N VAL A 39 11.89 -4.87 -6.31
CA VAL A 39 11.66 -3.62 -5.56
C VAL A 39 12.83 -3.28 -4.63
N ASP A 40 13.45 -4.26 -3.97
CA ASP A 40 14.63 -4.03 -3.14
C ASP A 40 15.83 -3.55 -3.97
N CYS A 41 16.10 -4.21 -5.10
CA CYS A 41 17.14 -3.80 -6.04
C CYS A 41 16.85 -2.41 -6.64
N PHE A 42 15.60 -2.16 -7.00
CA PHE A 42 15.12 -0.90 -7.56
C PHE A 42 15.33 0.26 -6.56
N ILE A 43 14.93 0.10 -5.30
CA ILE A 43 15.15 1.10 -4.26
C ILE A 43 16.65 1.32 -4.03
N LYS A 44 17.47 0.25 -4.04
CA LYS A 44 18.93 0.37 -3.87
C LYS A 44 19.63 1.07 -5.04
N LYS A 45 19.15 0.87 -6.27
CA LYS A 45 19.72 1.49 -7.48
C LYS A 45 19.31 2.96 -7.65
N ASN A 46 18.24 3.40 -6.98
CA ASN A 46 17.76 4.77 -7.05
C ASN A 46 18.07 5.47 -5.72
N GLU A 47 19.22 6.17 -5.67
CA GLU A 47 19.65 6.90 -4.46
C GLU A 47 18.70 8.04 -4.08
N ASP A 48 17.96 8.56 -5.06
CA ASP A 48 16.92 9.58 -4.89
C ASP A 48 15.58 9.01 -4.38
N PHE A 49 15.46 7.68 -4.22
CA PHE A 49 14.24 7.07 -3.72
C PHE A 49 13.90 7.60 -2.31
N PRO A 50 12.61 7.87 -2.00
CA PRO A 50 12.20 8.44 -0.72
C PRO A 50 12.78 7.70 0.48
N LYS A 51 13.32 8.47 1.42
CA LYS A 51 13.95 7.92 2.62
C LYS A 51 12.92 7.24 3.52
N LYS A 52 13.39 6.25 4.27
CA LYS A 52 12.58 5.60 5.31
C LYS A 52 12.35 6.62 6.44
N VAL A 53 11.09 6.76 6.85
CA VAL A 53 10.71 7.69 7.91
C VAL A 53 10.95 7.04 9.28
N SER A 54 10.39 5.84 9.49
CA SER A 54 10.59 5.06 10.72
C SER A 54 10.14 3.61 10.55
N TYR A 55 10.73 2.66 11.29
CA TYR A 55 10.39 1.22 11.28
C TYR A 55 10.26 0.57 9.90
N GLY A 56 11.06 1.01 8.91
CA GLY A 56 11.00 0.49 7.54
C GLY A 56 9.78 0.95 6.72
N CYS A 57 9.08 1.98 7.18
CA CYS A 57 8.01 2.66 6.46
C CYS A 57 8.54 3.85 5.65
N TYR A 58 7.81 4.18 4.58
CA TYR A 58 8.03 5.33 3.70
C TYR A 58 6.79 6.22 3.73
N SER A 59 6.96 7.51 3.48
CA SER A 59 5.83 8.41 3.26
C SER A 59 5.12 8.01 1.97
N ARG A 60 3.82 7.69 2.04
CA ARG A 60 3.01 7.31 0.87
C ARG A 60 3.06 8.41 -0.19
N LYS A 61 2.90 9.67 0.24
CA LYS A 61 2.90 10.84 -0.63
C LYS A 61 4.21 10.99 -1.39
N GLU A 62 5.34 10.86 -0.71
CA GLU A 62 6.65 11.00 -1.35
C GLU A 62 6.92 9.85 -2.33
N VAL A 63 6.60 8.62 -1.95
CA VAL A 63 6.76 7.47 -2.86
C VAL A 63 5.84 7.58 -4.07
N MET A 64 4.57 7.95 -3.89
CA MET A 64 3.65 8.15 -5.01
C MET A 64 4.09 9.27 -5.94
N ALA A 65 4.51 10.40 -5.39
CA ALA A 65 5.03 11.51 -6.19
C ALA A 65 6.28 11.10 -6.98
N TRP A 66 7.20 10.39 -6.33
CA TRP A 66 8.42 9.89 -6.97
C TRP A 66 8.11 8.84 -8.06
N LEU A 67 7.18 7.92 -7.80
CA LEU A 67 6.75 6.94 -8.79
C LEU A 67 6.05 7.60 -9.99
N LYS A 68 5.25 8.65 -9.74
CA LYS A 68 4.61 9.44 -10.80
C LYS A 68 5.63 10.20 -11.64
N ASP A 69 6.63 10.81 -11.00
CA ASP A 69 7.75 11.49 -11.69
C ASP A 69 8.51 10.53 -12.61
N LYS A 70 8.74 9.29 -12.16
CA LYS A 70 9.37 8.23 -12.97
C LYS A 70 8.45 7.60 -14.02
N GLY A 71 7.17 7.97 -14.08
CA GLY A 71 6.18 7.36 -14.97
C GLY A 71 5.85 5.90 -14.62
N LEU A 72 6.08 5.50 -13.36
CA LEU A 72 5.88 4.13 -12.86
C LEU A 72 4.54 3.92 -12.16
N SER A 73 3.76 4.99 -11.96
CA SER A 73 2.39 4.93 -11.45
C SER A 73 1.49 5.72 -12.40
N ASN A 74 0.50 5.03 -13.00
CA ASN A 74 -0.67 5.68 -13.60
C ASN A 74 -1.77 5.60 -12.54
N ASP A 75 -2.11 6.74 -11.96
CA ASP A 75 -3.36 6.92 -11.21
C ASP A 75 -4.54 6.84 -12.19
#